data_AF-A0ABD4V1W3-F1
#
_entry.id   AF-A0ABD4V1W3-F1
#
_cell.length_a   1.000
_cell.length_b   1.000
_cell.length_c   1.000
_cell.angle_alpha   90.00
_cell.angle_beta   90.00
_cell.angle_gamma   90.00
#
_symmetry.space_group_name_H-M   'P 1'
#
loop_
_entity.id
_entity.type
_entity.pdbx_description
1 polymer ?
#
loop_
_entity_poly.entity_id
_entity_poly.type
_entity_poly.pdbx_seq_one_letter_code
_entity_poly.pdbx_strand_id
1 'polypeptide(L)'
;MGNTCAWPVLRTADLAEALTLAEKLLAIAFWYRPEACFLDAQARDDDVLRRLTETLPGTSVTFYGEERTALPANVSLRVSDVAQAGDALTAWAGITRCYVLWHDLKWPAVPELGLDEEYKYAELQVVSNSHTIHCEEWAVEHTVFVHARPGHDARAAWLAAQVGARVVGPSEEGW
;
A
#
# COMPACT_ATOMS: atom_id res chain seq x y z
N MET A 1 1.09 13.99 15.24
CA MET A 1 0.93 12.54 15.00
C MET A 1 2.27 12.07 14.46
N GLY A 2 2.71 10.86 14.83
CA GLY A 2 4.01 10.36 14.35
C GLY A 2 3.75 9.57 13.08
N ASN A 3 4.65 9.69 12.12
CA ASN A 3 4.50 8.98 10.86
C ASN A 3 4.79 7.50 11.06
N THR A 4 4.16 6.64 10.24
CA THR A 4 4.56 5.23 10.17
C THR A 4 5.97 5.11 9.60
N CYS A 5 6.58 3.94 9.71
CA CYS A 5 7.76 3.60 8.92
C CYS A 5 7.42 2.33 8.14
N ALA A 6 7.80 2.29 6.87
CA ALA A 6 7.41 1.25 5.92
C ALA A 6 8.64 0.42 5.55
N TRP A 7 8.59 -0.89 5.78
CA TRP A 7 9.66 -1.81 5.39
C TRP A 7 9.23 -2.63 4.18
N PRO A 8 10.01 -2.64 3.07
CA PRO A 8 9.70 -3.48 1.93
C PRO A 8 9.97 -4.95 2.29
N VAL A 9 8.95 -5.79 2.18
CA VAL A 9 9.02 -7.24 2.51
C VAL A 9 9.01 -8.14 1.27
N LEU A 10 8.72 -7.57 0.10
CA LEU A 10 8.81 -8.24 -1.19
C LEU A 10 9.02 -7.21 -2.29
N ARG A 11 9.84 -7.58 -3.27
CA ARG A 11 9.90 -6.97 -4.60
C ARG A 11 9.75 -8.07 -5.63
N THR A 12 8.84 -7.90 -6.58
CA THR A 12 8.56 -8.90 -7.61
C THR A 12 8.01 -8.25 -8.87
N ALA A 13 8.35 -8.79 -10.04
CA ALA A 13 7.73 -8.38 -11.30
C ALA A 13 6.30 -8.96 -11.49
N ASP A 14 5.87 -9.86 -10.60
CA ASP A 14 4.54 -10.47 -10.62
C ASP A 14 3.60 -9.82 -9.61
N LEU A 15 2.66 -9.00 -10.10
CA LEU A 15 1.68 -8.33 -9.24
C LEU A 15 0.79 -9.33 -8.49
N ALA A 16 0.50 -10.50 -9.05
CA ALA A 16 -0.31 -11.51 -8.39
C ALA A 16 0.43 -12.13 -7.19
N GLU A 17 1.75 -12.28 -7.29
CA GLU A 17 2.60 -12.69 -6.15
C GLU A 17 2.55 -11.63 -5.04
N ALA A 18 2.66 -10.34 -5.38
CA ALA A 18 2.57 -9.25 -4.41
C ALA A 18 1.22 -9.23 -3.68
N LEU A 19 0.11 -9.36 -4.42
CA LEU A 19 -1.24 -9.44 -3.85
C LEU A 19 -1.43 -10.69 -2.98
N THR A 20 -0.92 -11.84 -3.41
CA THR A 20 -0.96 -13.09 -2.62
C THR A 20 -0.20 -12.94 -1.30
N LEU A 21 0.95 -12.27 -1.30
CA LEU A 21 1.69 -11.99 -0.08
C LEU A 21 0.92 -11.04 0.85
N ALA A 22 0.30 -10.00 0.29
CA ALA A 22 -0.51 -9.05 1.04
C ALA A 22 -1.70 -9.75 1.73
N GLU A 23 -2.41 -10.64 1.03
CA GLU A 23 -3.50 -11.43 1.60
C GLU A 23 -3.02 -12.29 2.79
N LYS A 24 -1.87 -12.94 2.66
CA LYS A 24 -1.27 -13.72 3.76
C LYS A 24 -0.89 -12.83 4.95
N LEU A 25 -0.40 -11.62 4.72
CA LEU A 25 -0.06 -10.65 5.77
C LEU A 25 -1.32 -10.13 6.48
N LEU A 26 -2.39 -9.84 5.74
CA LEU A 26 -3.68 -9.46 6.32
C LEU A 26 -4.27 -10.57 7.20
N ALA A 27 -4.07 -11.84 6.83
CA ALA A 27 -4.51 -12.98 7.64
C ALA A 27 -3.76 -13.12 8.98
N ILE A 28 -2.59 -12.48 9.13
CA ILE A 28 -1.83 -12.44 10.40
C ILE A 28 -2.31 -11.30 11.30
N ALA A 29 -2.93 -10.25 10.75
CA ALA A 29 -3.46 -9.15 11.54
C ALA A 29 -4.44 -9.69 12.59
N PHE A 30 -4.33 -9.19 13.82
CA PHE A 30 -5.22 -9.57 14.91
C PHE A 30 -6.68 -9.20 14.58
N TRP A 31 -6.86 -8.05 13.93
CA TRP A 31 -8.07 -7.72 13.18
C TRP A 31 -7.72 -6.72 12.08
N TYR A 32 -8.58 -6.63 11.07
CA TYR A 32 -8.59 -5.52 10.12
C TYR A 32 -10.01 -5.29 9.60
N ARG A 33 -10.31 -4.07 9.15
CA ARG A 33 -11.54 -3.77 8.39
C ARG A 33 -11.22 -3.80 6.89
N PRO A 34 -11.76 -4.76 6.13
CA PRO A 34 -11.52 -4.85 4.69
C PRO A 34 -11.92 -3.58 3.93
N GLU A 35 -12.96 -2.87 4.38
CA GLU A 35 -13.50 -1.67 3.72
C GLU A 35 -12.70 -0.40 3.99
N ALA A 36 -11.80 -0.46 4.97
CA ALA A 36 -10.93 0.65 5.34
C ALA A 36 -9.58 0.51 4.62
N CYS A 37 -9.68 0.47 3.30
CA CYS A 37 -8.56 0.54 2.41
C CYS A 37 -8.89 1.41 1.21
N PHE A 38 -7.85 2.00 0.65
CA PHE A 38 -7.98 2.86 -0.52
C PHE A 38 -6.87 2.53 -1.52
N LEU A 39 -7.26 2.62 -2.78
CA LEU A 39 -6.37 2.63 -3.93
C LEU A 39 -6.08 4.09 -4.28
N ASP A 40 -4.83 4.42 -4.59
CA ASP A 40 -4.41 5.77 -4.96
C ASP A 40 -3.45 5.74 -6.15
N ALA A 41 -3.53 6.78 -6.98
CA ALA A 41 -2.69 6.98 -8.15
C ALA A 41 -2.56 8.48 -8.47
N GLN A 42 -1.42 8.87 -9.03
CA GLN A 42 -1.24 10.20 -9.59
C GLN A 42 -1.49 10.20 -11.09
N ALA A 43 -2.44 11.02 -11.54
CA ALA A 43 -2.62 11.35 -12.95
C ALA A 43 -1.73 12.55 -13.31
N ARG A 44 -0.78 12.37 -14.22
CA ARG A 44 0.16 13.42 -14.64
C ARG A 44 -0.26 14.15 -15.92
N ASP A 45 -1.27 13.62 -16.61
CA ASP A 45 -1.87 14.16 -17.82
C ASP A 45 -3.36 13.80 -17.85
N ASP A 46 -4.10 14.47 -18.72
CA ASP A 46 -5.55 14.28 -18.88
C ASP A 46 -5.92 12.89 -19.39
N ASP A 47 -5.06 12.23 -20.19
CA ASP A 47 -5.35 10.89 -20.69
C ASP A 47 -5.31 9.86 -19.55
N VAL A 48 -4.29 9.93 -18.69
CA VAL A 48 -4.20 9.11 -17.49
C VAL A 48 -5.38 9.36 -16.57
N LEU A 49 -5.73 10.64 -16.31
CA LEU A 49 -6.86 10.99 -15.45
C LEU A 49 -8.17 10.39 -15.98
N ARG A 50 -8.41 10.56 -17.28
CA ARG A 50 -9.59 10.03 -17.97
C ARG A 50 -9.62 8.50 -17.89
N ARG A 51 -8.51 7.82 -18.19
CA ARG A 51 -8.43 6.35 -18.14
C ARG A 51 -8.67 5.81 -16.73
N LEU A 52 -8.12 6.44 -15.69
CA LEU A 52 -8.32 5.99 -14.30
C LEU A 52 -9.79 6.10 -13.87
N THR A 53 -10.45 7.22 -14.19
CA THR A 53 -11.84 7.49 -13.81
C THR A 53 -12.86 6.70 -14.63
N GLU A 54 -12.58 6.41 -15.90
CA GLU A 54 -13.41 5.55 -16.75
C GLU A 54 -13.28 4.07 -16.38
N THR A 55 -12.09 3.62 -15.97
CA THR A 55 -11.82 2.21 -15.66
C THR A 55 -12.51 1.78 -14.37
N LEU A 56 -12.51 2.62 -13.34
CA LEU A 56 -13.13 2.31 -12.05
C LEU A 56 -14.12 3.42 -11.67
N PRO A 57 -15.44 3.21 -11.87
CA PRO A 57 -16.45 4.17 -11.44
C PRO A 57 -16.44 4.36 -9.91
N GLY A 58 -16.70 5.58 -9.45
CA GLY A 58 -16.73 5.91 -8.00
C GLY A 58 -15.41 6.46 -7.46
N THR A 59 -14.41 6.66 -8.31
CA THR A 59 -13.16 7.34 -7.96
C THR A 59 -13.37 8.80 -7.60
N SER A 60 -12.70 9.27 -6.56
CA SER A 60 -12.58 10.70 -6.25
C SER A 60 -11.31 11.28 -6.86
N VAL A 61 -11.43 12.48 -7.43
CA VAL A 61 -10.30 13.23 -7.99
C VAL A 61 -10.05 14.45 -7.11
N THR A 62 -8.80 14.64 -6.69
CA THR A 62 -8.35 15.81 -5.93
C THR A 62 -7.19 16.46 -6.68
N PHE A 63 -7.33 17.74 -7.00
CA PHE A 63 -6.27 18.53 -7.58
C PHE A 63 -5.54 19.32 -6.49
N TYR A 64 -4.23 19.43 -6.62
CA TYR A 64 -3.40 20.26 -5.75
C TYR A 64 -3.09 21.60 -6.44
N GLY A 65 -2.82 22.64 -5.64
CA GLY A 65 -2.53 23.99 -6.14
C GLY A 65 -3.73 24.94 -6.14
N GLU A 66 -3.45 26.23 -6.33
CA GLU A 66 -4.44 27.31 -6.20
C GLU A 66 -5.58 27.21 -7.23
N GLU A 67 -5.28 26.74 -8.44
CA GLU A 67 -6.27 26.67 -9.52
C GLU A 67 -7.20 25.45 -9.43
N ARG A 68 -6.97 24.51 -8.47
CA ARG A 68 -7.76 23.27 -8.24
C ARG A 68 -8.08 22.45 -9.51
N THR A 69 -7.29 22.62 -10.56
CA THR A 69 -7.34 21.88 -11.82
C THR A 69 -5.93 21.51 -12.32
N ALA A 70 -4.89 21.90 -11.59
CA ALA A 70 -3.50 21.65 -11.98
C ALA A 70 -3.12 20.19 -11.75
N LEU A 71 -2.42 19.61 -12.74
CA LEU A 71 -1.81 18.29 -12.64
C LEU A 71 -0.47 18.38 -11.89
N PRO A 72 -0.04 17.32 -11.17
CA PRO A 72 -0.72 16.02 -11.08
C PRO A 72 -1.97 16.05 -10.20
N ALA A 73 -2.99 15.30 -10.60
CA ALA A 73 -4.19 15.06 -9.82
C ALA A 73 -4.05 13.75 -9.04
N ASN A 74 -4.47 13.76 -7.78
CA ASN A 74 -4.64 12.55 -6.99
C ASN A 74 -5.97 11.92 -7.36
N VAL A 75 -5.97 10.65 -7.73
CA VAL A 75 -7.22 9.91 -7.96
C VAL A 75 -7.23 8.68 -7.07
N SER A 76 -8.28 8.59 -6.28
CA SER A 76 -8.41 7.60 -5.22
C SER A 76 -9.74 6.86 -5.28
N LEU A 77 -9.74 5.62 -4.84
CA LEU A 77 -10.91 4.76 -4.79
C LEU A 77 -10.95 4.03 -3.45
N ARG A 78 -12.08 4.10 -2.75
CA ARG A 78 -12.35 3.19 -1.63
C ARG A 78 -12.71 1.81 -2.17
N VAL A 79 -12.04 0.78 -1.67
CA VAL A 79 -12.33 -0.61 -2.01
C VAL A 79 -12.83 -1.33 -0.77
N SER A 80 -13.68 -2.34 -0.98
CA SER A 80 -14.50 -2.94 0.07
C SER A 80 -13.87 -4.20 0.64
N ASP A 81 -13.01 -4.86 -0.14
CA ASP A 81 -12.34 -6.10 0.24
C ASP A 81 -11.03 -6.31 -0.55
N VAL A 82 -10.29 -7.36 -0.18
CA VAL A 82 -8.99 -7.71 -0.76
C VAL A 82 -9.09 -8.12 -2.24
N ALA A 83 -10.19 -8.78 -2.65
CA ALA A 83 -10.37 -9.18 -4.03
C ALA A 83 -10.62 -7.95 -4.92
N GLN A 84 -11.51 -7.06 -4.49
CA GLN A 84 -11.75 -5.78 -5.17
C GLN A 84 -10.47 -4.92 -5.21
N ALA A 85 -9.70 -4.88 -4.12
CA ALA A 85 -8.41 -4.20 -4.07
C ALA A 85 -7.44 -4.75 -5.13
N GLY A 86 -7.33 -6.07 -5.27
CA GLY A 86 -6.47 -6.73 -6.25
C GLY A 86 -6.87 -6.44 -7.69
N ASP A 87 -8.17 -6.54 -8.00
CA ASP A 87 -8.71 -6.24 -9.33
C ASP A 87 -8.49 -4.77 -9.70
N ALA A 88 -8.77 -3.86 -8.76
CA ALA A 88 -8.62 -2.42 -8.96
C ALA A 88 -7.15 -2.01 -9.14
N LEU A 89 -6.25 -2.55 -8.31
CA LEU A 89 -4.81 -2.33 -8.43
C LEU A 89 -4.28 -2.83 -9.78
N THR A 90 -4.70 -4.03 -10.20
CA THR A 90 -4.30 -4.61 -11.49
C THR A 90 -4.76 -3.74 -12.67
N ALA A 91 -6.01 -3.27 -12.63
CA ALA A 91 -6.56 -2.40 -13.66
C ALA A 91 -5.79 -1.07 -13.77
N TRP A 92 -5.48 -0.43 -12.63
CA TRP A 92 -4.75 0.83 -12.61
C TRP A 92 -3.27 0.69 -12.92
N ALA A 93 -2.62 -0.40 -12.51
CA ALA A 93 -1.22 -0.68 -12.84
C ALA A 93 -0.98 -0.77 -14.36
N GLY A 94 -2.00 -1.14 -15.14
CA GLY A 94 -1.97 -1.08 -16.62
C GLY A 94 -2.06 0.33 -17.22
N ILE A 95 -2.26 1.35 -16.40
CA ILE A 95 -2.42 2.76 -16.81
C ILE A 95 -1.25 3.59 -16.26
N THR A 96 -1.02 3.53 -14.95
CA THR A 96 0.02 4.29 -14.24
C THR A 96 0.43 3.57 -12.95
N ARG A 97 1.48 4.07 -12.29
CA ARG A 97 1.86 3.61 -10.96
C ARG A 97 0.79 3.99 -9.95
N CYS A 98 0.44 3.05 -9.09
CA CYS A 98 -0.60 3.16 -8.10
C CYS A 98 -0.28 2.29 -6.89
N TYR A 99 -0.97 2.51 -5.79
CA TYR A 99 -0.83 1.64 -4.62
C TYR A 99 -2.19 1.41 -3.97
N VAL A 100 -2.32 0.29 -3.28
CA VAL A 100 -3.39 0.05 -2.32
C VAL A 100 -2.82 0.06 -0.91
N LEU A 101 -3.53 0.72 0.02
CA LEU A 101 -3.17 0.81 1.43
C LEU A 101 -4.34 0.32 2.30
N TRP A 102 -4.08 -0.67 3.14
CA TRP A 102 -4.93 -1.06 4.27
C TRP A 102 -4.41 -0.39 5.53
N HIS A 103 -5.24 0.40 6.21
CA HIS A 103 -4.78 1.26 7.31
C HIS A 103 -5.63 1.15 8.60
N ASP A 104 -6.73 0.38 8.59
CA ASP A 104 -7.54 0.09 9.77
C ASP A 104 -7.35 -1.37 10.15
N LEU A 105 -6.13 -1.68 10.60
CA LEU A 105 -5.70 -3.01 11.00
C LEU A 105 -4.90 -2.97 12.29
N LYS A 106 -4.80 -4.11 12.97
CA LYS A 106 -4.01 -4.27 14.18
C LYS A 106 -3.01 -5.40 14.01
N TRP A 107 -1.72 -5.08 14.12
CA TRP A 107 -0.69 -6.11 14.20
C TRP A 107 -0.77 -6.84 15.55
N PRO A 108 -0.58 -8.16 15.56
CA PRO A 108 -0.64 -8.96 16.77
C PRO A 108 0.51 -8.60 17.73
N ALA A 109 0.34 -8.98 19.00
CA ALA A 109 1.45 -8.99 19.94
C ALA A 109 2.48 -10.04 19.51
N VAL A 110 3.75 -9.75 19.80
CA VAL A 110 4.89 -10.65 19.61
C VAL A 110 5.66 -10.70 20.93
N PRO A 111 5.19 -11.50 21.92
CA PRO A 111 5.76 -11.52 23.26
C PRO A 111 7.24 -11.87 23.31
N GLU A 112 7.70 -12.75 22.41
CA GLU A 112 9.11 -13.14 22.29
C GLU A 112 10.05 -11.99 21.88
N LEU A 113 9.49 -10.92 21.32
CA LEU A 113 10.21 -9.68 21.00
C LEU A 113 9.87 -8.53 21.95
N GLY A 114 9.02 -8.77 22.95
CA GLY A 114 8.53 -7.72 23.87
C GLY A 114 7.67 -6.67 23.18
N LEU A 115 6.96 -7.04 22.11
CA LEU A 115 6.16 -6.11 21.31
C LEU A 115 4.66 -6.34 21.56
N ASP A 116 3.95 -5.35 22.09
CA ASP A 116 2.49 -5.38 22.27
C ASP A 116 1.74 -5.24 20.94
N GLU A 117 0.44 -5.53 20.93
CA GLU A 117 -0.42 -5.29 19.77
C GLU A 117 -0.30 -3.82 19.31
N GLU A 118 -0.20 -3.57 18.00
CA GLU A 118 -0.09 -2.21 17.46
C GLU A 118 -1.22 -1.93 16.48
N TYR A 119 -1.88 -0.80 16.70
CA TYR A 119 -2.97 -0.32 15.84
C TYR A 119 -2.58 1.00 15.18
N LYS A 120 -1.91 1.89 15.91
CA LYS A 120 -1.73 3.28 15.48
C LYS A 120 -0.82 3.41 14.25
N TYR A 121 0.15 2.51 14.13
CA TYR A 121 1.14 2.53 13.04
C TYR A 121 1.03 1.29 12.14
N ALA A 122 -0.09 0.58 12.21
CA ALA A 122 -0.26 -0.69 11.53
C ALA A 122 -0.95 -0.44 10.19
N GLU A 123 -0.20 -0.59 9.11
CA GLU A 123 -0.70 -0.46 7.74
C GLU A 123 0.00 -1.49 6.86
N LEU A 124 -0.65 -1.89 5.77
CA LEU A 124 -0.09 -2.75 4.75
C LEU A 124 -0.28 -2.08 3.39
N GLN A 125 0.76 -2.08 2.57
CA GLN A 125 0.72 -1.44 1.27
C GLN A 125 1.22 -2.37 0.17
N VAL A 126 0.57 -2.34 -0.99
CA VAL A 126 1.12 -2.90 -2.23
C VAL A 126 1.24 -1.76 -3.22
N VAL A 127 2.44 -1.56 -3.74
CA VAL A 127 2.79 -0.50 -4.68
C VAL A 127 3.15 -1.09 -6.03
N SER A 128 2.56 -0.56 -7.10
CA SER A 128 2.83 -1.01 -8.46
C SER A 128 4.00 -0.25 -9.12
N ASN A 129 4.91 -1.01 -9.74
CA ASN A 129 6.00 -0.49 -10.56
C ASN A 129 6.83 0.62 -9.89
N SER A 130 7.11 0.46 -8.60
CA SER A 130 7.88 1.40 -7.78
C SER A 130 8.46 0.68 -6.57
N HIS A 131 9.63 1.15 -6.11
CA HIS A 131 10.23 0.74 -4.85
C HIS A 131 9.99 1.70 -3.70
N THR A 132 9.26 2.79 -3.92
CA THR A 132 8.91 3.80 -2.90
C THR A 132 7.43 3.80 -2.59
N ILE A 133 7.08 4.18 -1.35
CA ILE A 133 5.70 4.18 -0.86
C ILE A 133 4.78 5.20 -1.56
N HIS A 134 5.36 6.14 -2.32
CA HIS A 134 4.65 7.24 -3.00
C HIS A 134 4.64 7.11 -4.54
N CYS A 135 5.03 5.96 -5.11
CA CYS A 135 5.06 5.75 -6.56
C CYS A 135 5.93 6.77 -7.34
N GLU A 136 6.97 7.32 -6.71
CA GLU A 136 7.75 8.44 -7.25
C GLU A 136 8.60 8.03 -8.45
N GLU A 137 9.19 6.84 -8.38
CA GLU A 137 10.05 6.28 -9.40
C GLU A 137 9.38 5.13 -10.15
N TRP A 138 9.85 4.88 -11.37
CA TRP A 138 9.47 3.68 -12.10
C TRP A 138 10.43 2.54 -11.79
N ALA A 139 9.87 1.38 -11.46
CA ALA A 139 10.56 0.12 -11.36
C ALA A 139 9.80 -0.98 -12.13
N VAL A 140 10.53 -2.00 -12.58
CA VAL A 140 9.89 -3.20 -13.14
C VAL A 140 9.13 -3.99 -12.08
N GLU A 141 9.56 -3.88 -10.82
CA GLU A 141 9.00 -4.61 -9.69
C GLU A 141 7.87 -3.84 -9.00
N HIS A 142 6.93 -4.59 -8.45
CA HIS A 142 5.94 -4.18 -7.46
C HIS A 142 6.51 -4.44 -6.06
N THR A 143 6.16 -3.60 -5.10
CA THR A 143 6.69 -3.69 -3.73
C THR A 143 5.57 -3.87 -2.72
N VAL A 144 5.74 -4.80 -1.79
CA VAL A 144 4.86 -4.94 -0.62
C VAL A 144 5.56 -4.33 0.58
N PHE A 145 4.89 -3.42 1.28
CA PHE A 145 5.39 -2.78 2.49
C PHE A 145 4.56 -3.16 3.70
N VAL A 146 5.25 -3.47 4.79
CA VAL A 146 4.65 -3.52 6.13
C VAL A 146 4.97 -2.22 6.84
N HIS A 147 3.93 -1.52 7.30
CA HIS A 147 4.09 -0.31 8.09
C HIS A 147 4.02 -0.67 9.58
N ALA A 148 4.96 -0.13 10.35
CA ALA A 148 4.98 -0.24 11.79
C ALA A 148 5.51 1.07 12.41
N ARG A 149 5.56 1.10 13.75
CA ARG A 149 6.14 2.22 14.49
C ARG A 149 7.63 2.39 14.14
N PRO A 150 8.15 3.62 13.98
CA PRO A 150 9.59 3.85 13.86
C PRO A 150 10.40 3.13 14.96
N GLY A 151 11.46 2.43 14.57
CA GLY A 151 12.28 1.60 15.47
C GLY A 151 11.72 0.20 15.77
N HIS A 152 10.59 -0.20 15.16
CA HIS A 152 10.04 -1.56 15.26
C HIS A 152 10.44 -2.44 14.07
N ASP A 153 11.69 -2.37 13.62
CA ASP A 153 12.25 -3.21 12.55
C ASP A 153 12.02 -4.71 12.80
N ALA A 154 12.14 -5.11 14.08
CA ALA A 154 11.91 -6.49 14.50
C ALA A 154 10.46 -6.96 14.26
N ARG A 155 9.47 -6.05 14.33
CA ARG A 155 8.07 -6.36 13.99
C ARG A 155 7.93 -6.65 12.50
N ALA A 156 8.47 -5.78 11.66
CA ALA A 156 8.33 -5.91 10.21
C ALA A 156 9.02 -7.20 9.73
N ALA A 157 10.21 -7.50 10.26
CA ALA A 157 10.93 -8.74 10.01
C ALA A 157 10.15 -9.97 10.49
N TRP A 158 9.54 -9.92 11.69
CA TRP A 158 8.73 -11.02 12.21
C TRP A 158 7.50 -11.28 11.35
N LEU A 159 6.76 -10.23 10.95
CA LEU A 159 5.59 -10.34 10.07
C LEU A 159 5.95 -10.94 8.72
N ALA A 160 7.04 -10.48 8.11
CA ALA A 160 7.55 -11.03 6.85
C ALA A 160 7.90 -12.52 6.99
N ALA A 161 8.56 -12.91 8.09
CA ALA A 161 8.95 -14.29 8.33
C ALA A 161 7.74 -15.24 8.48
N GLN A 162 6.61 -14.77 9.02
CA GLN A 162 5.39 -15.58 9.13
C GLN A 162 4.83 -16.03 7.77
N VAL A 163 5.11 -15.27 6.71
CA VAL A 163 4.67 -15.56 5.33
C VAL A 163 5.79 -16.08 4.43
N GLY A 164 6.94 -16.46 5.02
CA GLY A 164 8.10 -16.94 4.26
C GLY A 164 8.87 -15.85 3.51
N ALA A 165 8.63 -14.58 3.82
CA ALA A 165 9.32 -13.43 3.25
C ALA A 165 10.38 -12.86 4.22
N ARG A 166 11.04 -11.79 3.80
CA ARG A 166 12.01 -11.04 4.62
C ARG A 166 12.01 -9.57 4.21
N VAL A 167 12.51 -8.69 5.06
CA VAL A 167 12.78 -7.30 4.65
C VAL A 167 13.85 -7.29 3.57
N VAL A 168 13.59 -6.63 2.43
CA VAL A 168 14.43 -6.65 1.22
C VAL A 168 15.12 -5.32 0.92
N GLY A 169 14.96 -4.31 1.77
CA GLY A 169 15.51 -2.98 1.56
C GLY A 169 15.44 -2.09 2.81
N PRO A 170 15.95 -0.85 2.73
CA PRO A 170 15.80 0.12 3.81
C PRO A 170 14.33 0.47 4.01
N SER A 171 14.01 0.96 5.21
CA SER A 171 12.69 1.49 5.48
C SER A 171 12.51 2.92 4.98
N GLU A 172 11.26 3.31 4.77
CA GLU A 172 10.86 4.66 4.37
C GLU A 172 9.99 5.31 5.45
N GLU A 173 10.05 6.64 5.55
CA GLU A 173 9.13 7.40 6.41
C GLU A 173 7.73 7.40 5.78
N GLY A 174 6.73 7.00 6.55
CA GLY A 174 5.33 6.97 6.14
C GLY A 174 4.59 8.29 6.35
N TRP A 175 3.27 8.19 6.53
CA TRP A 175 2.32 9.30 6.55
C TRP A 175 2.09 9.90 7.94
#